data_AF-A0A1B6H7I0-F1
#
_entry.id   AF-A0A1B6H7I0-F1
#
_cell.length_a   1.000
_cell.length_b   1.000
_cell.length_c   1.000
_cell.angle_alpha   90.00
_cell.angle_beta   90.00
_cell.angle_gamma   90.00
#
_symmetry.space_group_name_H-M   'P 1'
#
loop_
_entity.id
_entity.type
_entity.pdbx_description
1 polymer ?
#
loop_
_entity_poly.entity_id
_entity_poly.type
_entity_poly.pdbx_seq_one_letter_code
_entity_poly.pdbx_strand_id
1 'polypeptide(L)'
;FLYARLRDESWKVRRNTLLVLSHLVTNEMVKVKGQISEVALCIVDENEEIVDLAKRFFSELSLKGNTLYNVLPDIISHLSNPASDVTVEEKNFEIILKYIMDQIQKEKQLENLVEKLCKRMKESICERQWKDLAFCLSLLPWSDRSLRRLIDHAYCFCDRLLYQPVATLFLNIVATVTRSNKP
;
A
#
# COMPACT_ATOMS: atom_id res chain seq x y z
N PHE A 1 21.19 -5.72 -6.05
CA PHE A 1 21.66 -6.48 -7.21
C PHE A 1 20.51 -7.12 -7.99
N LEU A 2 19.70 -8.02 -7.41
CA LEU A 2 18.59 -8.65 -8.14
C LEU A 2 17.38 -7.71 -8.37
N TYR A 3 16.81 -7.12 -7.32
CA TYR A 3 15.65 -6.22 -7.46
C TYR A 3 15.91 -4.99 -8.33
N ALA A 4 17.16 -4.52 -8.40
CA ALA A 4 17.55 -3.43 -9.29
C ALA A 4 17.32 -3.75 -10.79
N ARG A 5 17.28 -5.04 -11.17
CA ARG A 5 16.97 -5.47 -12.53
C ARG A 5 15.49 -5.32 -12.90
N LEU A 6 14.62 -5.02 -11.93
CA LEU A 6 13.22 -4.64 -12.19
C LEU A 6 13.09 -3.25 -12.80
N ARG A 7 14.18 -2.47 -12.87
CA ARG A 7 14.23 -1.16 -13.53
C ARG A 7 15.07 -1.18 -14.82
N ASP A 8 15.42 -2.36 -15.30
CA ASP A 8 16.24 -2.50 -16.51
C ASP A 8 15.47 -2.00 -17.75
N GLU A 9 16.15 -1.36 -18.70
CA GLU A 9 15.52 -0.85 -19.93
C GLU A 9 14.86 -1.97 -20.74
N SER A 10 15.46 -3.16 -20.70
CA SER A 10 14.92 -4.33 -21.38
C SER A 10 13.77 -4.94 -20.58
N TRP A 11 12.55 -4.84 -21.12
CA TRP A 11 11.36 -5.49 -20.54
C TRP A 11 11.56 -7.00 -20.35
N LYS A 12 12.37 -7.66 -21.19
CA LYS A 12 12.71 -9.09 -21.03
C LYS A 12 13.52 -9.35 -19.76
N VAL A 13 14.44 -8.44 -19.41
CA VAL A 13 15.23 -8.52 -18.17
C VAL A 13 14.33 -8.29 -16.96
N ARG A 14 13.47 -7.26 -17.01
CA ARG A 14 12.49 -6.99 -15.95
C ARG A 14 11.56 -8.19 -15.72
N ARG A 15 10.96 -8.73 -16.79
CA ARG A 15 10.09 -9.91 -16.77
C ARG A 15 10.77 -11.13 -16.16
N ASN A 16 11.96 -11.49 -16.63
CA ASN A 16 12.68 -12.66 -16.12
C ASN A 16 13.10 -12.48 -14.66
N THR A 17 13.51 -11.26 -14.28
CA THR A 17 13.80 -10.92 -12.88
C THR A 17 12.57 -11.12 -12.01
N LEU A 18 11.41 -10.61 -12.45
CA LEU A 18 10.16 -10.75 -11.72
C LEU A 18 9.74 -12.22 -11.57
N LEU A 19 9.87 -13.04 -12.62
CA LEU A 19 9.60 -14.49 -12.53
C LEU A 19 10.49 -15.19 -11.49
N VAL A 20 11.79 -14.90 -11.49
CA VAL A 20 12.73 -15.45 -10.52
C VAL A 20 12.39 -15.00 -9.12
N LEU A 21 12.11 -13.71 -8.91
CA LEU A 21 11.70 -13.17 -7.62
C LEU A 21 10.39 -13.78 -7.12
N SER A 22 9.39 -13.93 -8.00
CA SER A 22 8.14 -14.59 -7.66
C SER A 22 8.39 -15.99 -7.13
N HIS A 23 9.20 -16.79 -7.83
CA HIS A 23 9.54 -18.13 -7.37
C HIS A 23 10.32 -18.13 -6.04
N LEU A 24 11.32 -17.27 -5.88
CA LEU A 24 12.15 -17.22 -4.67
C LEU A 24 11.37 -16.79 -3.43
N VAL A 25 10.51 -15.80 -3.56
CA VAL A 25 9.75 -15.23 -2.44
C VAL A 25 8.58 -16.12 -2.07
N THR A 26 7.81 -16.62 -3.04
CA THR A 26 6.63 -17.45 -2.77
C THR A 26 6.98 -18.83 -2.19
N ASN A 27 8.21 -19.30 -2.41
CA ASN A 27 8.79 -20.50 -1.80
C ASN A 27 9.65 -20.21 -0.56
N GLU A 28 9.58 -18.99 -0.01
CA GLU A 28 10.27 -18.60 1.24
C GLU A 28 11.80 -18.76 1.20
N MET A 29 12.40 -18.84 0.00
CA MET A 29 13.85 -18.95 -0.18
C MET A 29 14.57 -17.60 0.03
N VAL A 30 13.85 -16.49 -0.13
CA VAL A 30 14.37 -15.13 0.07
C VAL A 30 13.40 -14.29 0.90
N LYS A 31 13.93 -13.55 1.87
CA LYS A 31 13.16 -12.57 2.65
C LYS A 31 13.01 -11.25 1.87
N VAL A 32 11.82 -10.66 1.93
CA VAL A 32 11.39 -9.52 1.10
C VAL A 32 11.52 -8.14 1.76
N LYS A 33 12.28 -8.00 2.84
CA LYS A 33 12.32 -6.76 3.62
C LYS A 33 13.04 -5.64 2.84
N GLY A 34 12.37 -4.50 2.64
CA GLY A 34 12.95 -3.28 2.05
C GLY A 34 13.09 -3.27 0.52
N GLN A 35 12.70 -4.34 -0.17
CA GLN A 35 12.85 -4.43 -1.64
C GLN A 35 11.56 -4.85 -2.36
N ILE A 36 10.53 -5.23 -1.61
CA ILE A 36 9.23 -5.62 -2.16
C ILE A 36 8.52 -4.47 -2.87
N SER A 37 8.83 -3.21 -2.50
CA SER A 37 8.34 -2.01 -3.18
C SER A 37 8.78 -1.96 -4.65
N GLU A 38 9.93 -2.54 -5.00
CA GLU A 38 10.38 -2.65 -6.40
C GLU A 38 9.46 -3.53 -7.22
N VAL A 39 8.94 -4.61 -6.63
CA VAL A 39 7.94 -5.46 -7.28
C VAL A 39 6.59 -4.75 -7.36
N ALA A 40 6.25 -3.92 -6.35
CA ALA A 40 5.04 -3.10 -6.36
C ALA A 40 5.03 -2.09 -7.52
N LEU A 41 6.18 -1.47 -7.83
CA LEU A 41 6.31 -0.56 -8.98
C LEU A 41 6.00 -1.24 -10.32
N CYS A 42 6.24 -2.55 -10.45
CA CYS A 42 5.91 -3.29 -11.67
C CYS A 42 4.40 -3.38 -11.96
N ILE A 43 3.51 -3.03 -11.01
CA ILE A 43 2.05 -2.96 -11.25
C ILE A 43 1.69 -1.84 -12.23
N VAL A 44 2.56 -0.85 -12.41
CA VAL A 44 2.38 0.27 -13.35
C VAL A 44 3.45 0.28 -14.45
N ASP A 45 4.05 -0.88 -14.75
CA ASP A 45 5.00 -1.03 -15.86
C ASP A 45 4.32 -0.74 -17.20
N GLU A 46 5.09 -0.22 -18.17
CA GLU A 46 4.63 0.02 -19.54
C GLU A 46 4.29 -1.28 -20.28
N ASN A 47 4.89 -2.40 -19.88
CA ASN A 47 4.64 -3.71 -20.46
C ASN A 47 3.54 -4.46 -19.69
N GLU A 48 2.43 -4.75 -20.37
CA GLU A 48 1.26 -5.42 -19.78
C GLU A 48 1.59 -6.81 -19.18
N GLU A 49 2.52 -7.57 -19.77
CA GLU A 49 2.90 -8.89 -19.24
C GLU A 49 3.58 -8.76 -17.87
N ILE A 50 4.38 -7.72 -17.67
CA ILE A 50 5.02 -7.42 -16.39
C ILE A 50 3.96 -7.01 -15.35
N VAL A 51 3.00 -6.18 -15.74
CA VAL A 51 1.87 -5.79 -14.89
C VAL A 51 1.11 -7.02 -14.40
N ASP A 52 0.78 -7.94 -15.31
CA ASP A 52 0.06 -9.18 -14.97
C ASP A 52 0.89 -10.12 -14.08
N LEU A 53 2.21 -10.19 -14.29
CA LEU A 53 3.11 -10.94 -13.42
C LEU A 53 3.19 -10.34 -12.01
N ALA A 54 3.27 -9.01 -11.90
CA ALA A 54 3.37 -8.31 -10.62
C ALA A 54 2.07 -8.46 -9.82
N LYS A 55 0.93 -8.32 -10.50
CA LYS A 55 -0.39 -8.54 -9.90
C LYS A 55 -0.53 -9.98 -9.38
N ARG A 56 -0.19 -10.98 -10.20
CA ARG A 56 -0.21 -12.40 -9.79
C ARG A 56 0.70 -12.65 -8.58
N PHE A 57 1.89 -12.07 -8.58
CA PHE A 57 2.82 -12.18 -7.45
C PHE A 57 2.19 -11.73 -6.12
N PHE A 58 1.56 -10.56 -6.07
CA PHE A 58 0.93 -10.08 -4.84
C PHE A 58 -0.32 -10.87 -4.47
N SER A 59 -1.06 -11.37 -5.46
CA SER A 59 -2.20 -12.27 -5.21
C SER A 59 -1.73 -13.57 -4.56
N GLU A 60 -0.67 -14.21 -5.08
CA GLU A 60 -0.08 -15.39 -4.47
C GLU A 60 0.53 -15.12 -3.09
N LEU A 61 1.18 -13.96 -2.92
CA LEU A 61 1.76 -13.55 -1.64
C LEU A 61 0.69 -13.31 -0.55
N SER A 62 -0.52 -12.88 -0.95
CA SER A 62 -1.64 -12.71 -0.03
C SER A 62 -2.10 -14.04 0.58
N LEU A 63 -1.95 -15.14 -0.15
CA LEU A 63 -2.28 -16.49 0.30
C LEU A 63 -1.23 -17.06 1.27
N LYS A 64 -0.02 -16.48 1.33
CA LYS A 64 1.08 -16.91 2.21
C LYS A 64 0.94 -16.32 3.62
N GLY A 65 -0.12 -16.73 4.31
CA GLY A 65 -0.34 -16.44 5.74
C GLY A 65 -0.60 -14.96 6.04
N ASN A 66 0.38 -14.29 6.66
CA ASN A 66 0.33 -12.86 7.00
C ASN A 66 1.41 -12.05 6.26
N THR A 67 2.08 -12.65 5.26
CA THR A 67 3.26 -12.06 4.62
C THR A 67 2.97 -10.71 3.98
N LEU A 68 1.92 -10.63 3.14
CA LEU A 68 1.54 -9.37 2.50
C LEU A 68 1.21 -8.26 3.52
N TYR A 69 0.40 -8.58 4.52
CA TYR A 69 0.05 -7.64 5.62
C TYR A 69 1.28 -7.14 6.39
N ASN A 70 2.29 -7.99 6.58
CA ASN A 70 3.51 -7.64 7.30
C ASN A 70 4.44 -6.74 6.50
N VAL A 71 4.43 -6.84 5.17
CA VAL A 71 5.28 -6.01 4.29
C VAL A 71 4.57 -4.75 3.77
N LEU A 72 3.25 -4.66 3.86
CA LEU A 72 2.49 -3.49 3.40
C LEU A 72 2.99 -2.15 3.98
N PRO A 73 3.28 -2.02 5.30
CA PRO A 73 3.79 -0.75 5.84
C PRO A 73 5.11 -0.33 5.20
N ASP A 74 5.96 -1.29 4.85
CA ASP A 74 7.25 -1.06 4.18
C ASP A 74 7.04 -0.57 2.74
N ILE A 75 6.08 -1.17 2.01
CA ILE A 75 5.68 -0.72 0.67
C ILE A 75 5.20 0.73 0.71
N ILE A 76 4.23 1.04 1.58
CA ILE A 76 3.69 2.40 1.73
C ILE A 76 4.81 3.38 2.07
N SER A 77 5.67 3.01 3.01
CA SER A 77 6.80 3.83 3.45
C SER A 77 7.75 4.21 2.31
N HIS A 78 8.13 3.25 1.48
CA HIS A 78 9.05 3.50 0.36
C HIS A 78 8.40 4.31 -0.76
N LEU A 79 7.16 3.97 -1.13
CA LEU A 79 6.48 4.62 -2.27
C LEU A 79 5.99 6.04 -1.93
N SER A 80 5.77 6.36 -0.66
CA SER A 80 5.40 7.72 -0.20
C SER A 80 6.60 8.58 0.21
N ASN A 81 7.83 8.07 0.13
CA ASN A 81 9.02 8.82 0.50
C ASN A 81 9.49 9.73 -0.65
N PRO A 82 9.37 11.06 -0.53
CA PRO A 82 9.80 11.98 -1.59
C PRO A 82 11.32 11.99 -1.80
N ALA A 83 12.09 11.55 -0.80
CA ALA A 83 13.55 11.45 -0.86
C ALA A 83 14.05 10.07 -1.33
N SER A 84 13.17 9.20 -1.83
CA SER A 84 13.57 7.91 -2.40
C SER A 84 14.29 8.09 -3.74
N ASP A 85 15.14 7.14 -4.12
CA ASP A 85 15.86 7.13 -5.40
C ASP A 85 14.91 7.18 -6.61
N VAL A 86 13.65 6.77 -6.42
CA VAL A 86 12.58 6.89 -7.41
C VAL A 86 11.42 7.64 -6.80
N THR A 87 11.16 8.83 -7.34
CA THR A 87 9.95 9.59 -7.04
C THR A 87 8.77 8.94 -7.75
N VAL A 88 7.81 8.46 -6.97
CA VAL A 88 6.59 7.83 -7.49
C VAL A 88 5.50 8.89 -7.61
N GLU A 89 4.95 9.04 -8.81
CA GLU A 89 3.80 9.92 -9.04
C GLU A 89 2.59 9.49 -8.20
N GLU A 90 1.78 10.47 -7.78
CA GLU A 90 0.61 10.22 -6.93
C GLU A 90 -0.35 9.20 -7.55
N LYS A 91 -0.61 9.34 -8.84
CA LYS A 91 -1.48 8.42 -9.59
C LYS A 91 -0.95 6.99 -9.58
N ASN A 92 0.36 6.81 -9.73
CA ASN A 92 0.98 5.49 -9.72
C ASN A 92 0.92 4.87 -8.31
N PHE A 93 1.18 5.67 -7.27
CA PHE A 93 0.97 5.24 -5.88
C PHE A 93 -0.46 4.76 -5.66
N GLU A 94 -1.46 5.54 -6.10
CA GLU A 94 -2.87 5.19 -5.93
C GLU A 94 -3.25 3.88 -6.65
N ILE A 95 -2.78 3.67 -7.88
CA ILE A 95 -3.00 2.44 -8.64
C ILE A 95 -2.40 1.22 -7.91
N ILE A 96 -1.15 1.34 -7.46
CA ILE A 96 -0.42 0.28 -6.78
C ILE A 96 -1.13 -0.09 -5.48
N LEU A 97 -1.39 0.89 -4.61
CA LEU A 97 -1.94 0.63 -3.27
C LEU A 97 -3.40 0.19 -3.33
N LYS A 98 -4.19 0.67 -4.30
CA LYS A 98 -5.54 0.17 -4.53
C LYS A 98 -5.53 -1.33 -4.83
N TYR A 99 -4.63 -1.79 -5.70
CA TYR A 99 -4.51 -3.22 -5.99
C TYR A 99 -4.02 -4.03 -4.80
N ILE A 100 -2.93 -3.60 -4.16
CA ILE A 100 -2.29 -4.38 -3.08
C ILE A 100 -3.20 -4.48 -1.85
N MET A 101 -3.87 -3.39 -1.46
CA MET A 101 -4.76 -3.41 -0.29
C MET A 101 -6.01 -4.25 -0.51
N ASP A 102 -6.52 -4.33 -1.74
CA ASP A 102 -7.65 -5.20 -2.11
C ASP A 102 -7.35 -6.70 -1.91
N GLN A 103 -6.07 -7.09 -1.98
CA GLN A 103 -5.64 -8.47 -1.68
C GLN A 103 -5.72 -8.82 -0.17
N ILE A 104 -5.96 -7.86 0.72
CA ILE A 104 -6.04 -8.09 2.17
C ILE A 104 -7.51 -8.31 2.56
N GLN A 105 -7.92 -9.56 2.69
CA GLN A 105 -9.33 -9.91 2.93
C GLN A 105 -9.68 -10.18 4.41
N LYS A 106 -8.68 -10.39 5.29
CA LYS A 106 -8.94 -10.72 6.69
C LYS A 106 -9.37 -9.47 7.46
N GLU A 107 -10.59 -9.45 7.98
CA GLU A 107 -11.16 -8.33 8.74
C GLU A 107 -10.25 -7.85 9.88
N LYS A 108 -9.72 -8.77 10.69
CA LYS A 108 -8.77 -8.44 11.77
C LYS A 108 -7.49 -7.76 11.25
N GLN A 109 -7.03 -8.09 10.05
CA GLN A 109 -5.87 -7.40 9.46
C GLN A 109 -6.26 -5.97 9.07
N LEU A 110 -7.41 -5.79 8.42
CA LEU A 110 -7.93 -4.49 8.02
C LEU A 110 -8.15 -3.56 9.22
N GLU A 111 -8.74 -4.05 10.32
CA GLU A 111 -8.89 -3.30 11.57
C GLU A 111 -7.53 -2.85 12.15
N ASN A 112 -6.54 -3.76 12.17
CA ASN A 112 -5.20 -3.43 12.66
C ASN A 112 -4.42 -2.49 11.72
N LEU A 113 -4.73 -2.49 10.41
CA LEU A 113 -4.15 -1.53 9.47
C LEU A 113 -4.55 -0.11 9.83
N VAL A 114 -5.77 0.13 10.31
CA VAL A 114 -6.21 1.48 10.74
C VAL A 114 -5.23 2.06 11.75
N GLU A 115 -4.95 1.34 12.84
CA GLU A 115 -4.02 1.78 13.87
C GLU A 115 -2.60 1.99 13.32
N LYS A 116 -2.10 1.05 12.51
CA LYS A 116 -0.76 1.14 11.90
C LYS A 116 -0.62 2.39 11.03
N LEU A 117 -1.62 2.66 10.19
CA LEU A 117 -1.64 3.83 9.31
C LEU A 117 -1.73 5.14 10.11
N CYS A 118 -2.57 5.18 11.15
CA CYS A 118 -2.65 6.33 12.05
C CYS A 118 -1.30 6.62 12.71
N LYS A 119 -0.67 5.61 13.33
CA LYS A 119 0.65 5.77 13.95
C LYS A 119 1.71 6.21 12.95
N ARG A 120 1.69 5.65 11.74
CA ARG A 120 2.61 6.05 10.67
C ARG A 120 2.39 7.49 10.20
N MET A 121 1.14 7.97 10.21
CA MET A 121 0.80 9.35 9.88
C MET A 121 1.34 10.32 10.95
N LYS A 122 1.34 9.93 12.23
CA LYS A 122 1.99 10.69 13.30
C LYS A 122 3.50 10.91 13.03
N GLU A 123 4.17 9.88 12.51
CA GLU A 123 5.61 9.89 12.22
C GLU A 123 5.97 10.56 10.88
N SER A 124 4.98 10.86 10.05
CA SER A 124 5.21 11.42 8.72
C SER A 124 5.45 12.94 8.75
N ILE A 125 6.35 13.39 7.89
CA ILE A 125 6.98 14.72 7.98
C ILE A 125 6.64 15.68 6.83
N CYS A 126 5.88 15.21 5.84
CA CYS A 126 5.52 16.02 4.67
C CYS A 126 4.09 15.77 4.19
N GLU A 127 3.51 16.77 3.51
CA GLU A 127 2.14 16.73 3.00
C GLU A 127 1.88 15.55 2.07
N ARG A 128 2.88 15.17 1.25
CA ARG A 128 2.81 14.00 0.37
C ARG A 128 2.49 12.72 1.15
N GLN A 129 3.23 12.46 2.21
CA GLN A 129 3.02 11.29 3.07
C GLN A 129 1.67 11.35 3.79
N TRP A 130 1.23 12.55 4.24
CA TRP A 130 -0.07 12.71 4.89
C TRP A 130 -1.20 12.32 3.94
N LYS A 131 -1.14 12.83 2.71
CA LYS A 131 -2.10 12.53 1.65
C LYS A 131 -2.11 11.05 1.28
N ASP A 132 -0.94 10.45 1.06
CA ASP A 132 -0.81 9.03 0.70
C ASP A 132 -1.34 8.10 1.80
N LEU A 133 -1.05 8.40 3.07
CA LEU A 133 -1.57 7.63 4.20
C LEU A 133 -3.08 7.81 4.37
N ALA A 134 -3.60 9.03 4.17
CA ALA A 134 -5.04 9.29 4.17
C ALA A 134 -5.75 8.57 3.02
N PHE A 135 -5.11 8.48 1.86
CA PHE A 135 -5.61 7.70 0.72
C PHE A 135 -5.68 6.22 1.09
N CYS A 136 -4.62 5.63 1.65
CA CYS A 136 -4.63 4.24 2.12
C CYS A 136 -5.76 3.97 3.13
N LEU A 137 -6.01 4.89 4.07
CA LEU A 137 -7.15 4.79 4.99
C LEU A 137 -8.49 4.79 4.24
N SER A 138 -8.63 5.60 3.20
CA SER A 138 -9.85 5.68 2.39
C SER A 138 -10.18 4.41 1.60
N LEU A 139 -9.18 3.54 1.38
CA LEU A 139 -9.35 2.25 0.70
C LEU A 139 -9.94 1.15 1.61
N LEU A 140 -9.95 1.34 2.92
CA LEU A 140 -10.39 0.30 3.85
C LEU A 140 -11.93 0.14 3.82
N PRO A 141 -12.46 -1.09 3.90
CA PRO A 141 -13.88 -1.31 4.14
C PRO A 141 -14.20 -0.97 5.60
N TRP A 142 -14.94 0.11 5.82
CA TRP A 142 -15.23 0.62 7.15
C TRP A 142 -16.36 -0.16 7.84
N SER A 143 -16.15 -0.48 9.11
CA SER A 143 -17.10 -1.07 10.05
C SER A 143 -17.11 -0.24 11.33
N ASP A 144 -18.08 -0.44 12.22
CA ASP A 144 -18.13 0.29 13.49
C ASP A 144 -16.87 0.07 14.34
N ARG A 145 -16.27 -1.13 14.28
CA ARG A 145 -15.03 -1.47 14.98
C ARG A 145 -13.83 -0.72 14.40
N SER A 146 -13.66 -0.72 13.07
CA SER A 146 -12.55 -0.01 12.44
C SER A 146 -12.69 1.51 12.57
N LEU A 147 -13.92 2.04 12.54
CA LEU A 147 -14.20 3.44 12.84
C LEU A 147 -13.86 3.79 14.29
N ARG A 148 -14.26 2.96 15.26
CA ARG A 148 -13.88 3.16 16.66
C ARG A 148 -12.36 3.20 16.81
N ARG A 149 -11.65 2.27 16.14
CA ARG A 149 -10.19 2.24 16.12
C ARG A 149 -9.58 3.52 15.55
N LEU A 150 -10.16 4.08 14.50
CA LEU A 150 -9.75 5.36 13.91
C LEU A 150 -9.92 6.51 14.91
N ILE A 151 -11.08 6.60 15.56
CA ILE A 151 -11.40 7.64 16.56
C ILE A 151 -10.45 7.53 17.76
N ASP A 152 -10.21 6.33 18.27
CA ASP A 152 -9.30 6.09 19.39
C ASP A 152 -7.84 6.52 19.07
N HIS A 153 -7.48 6.60 17.78
CA HIS A 153 -6.17 7.04 17.30
C HIS A 153 -6.18 8.45 16.67
N ALA A 154 -7.25 9.24 16.86
CA ALA A 154 -7.37 10.58 16.27
C ALA A 154 -6.21 11.52 16.65
N TYR A 155 -5.62 11.35 17.85
CA TYR A 155 -4.45 12.10 18.30
C TYR A 155 -3.21 11.92 17.42
N CYS A 156 -3.19 10.90 16.55
CA CYS A 156 -2.10 10.67 15.61
C CYS A 156 -2.15 11.56 14.36
N PHE A 157 -3.32 12.11 14.02
CA PHE A 157 -3.52 12.77 12.72
C PHE A 157 -4.41 14.02 12.75
N CYS A 158 -5.00 14.38 13.89
CA CYS A 158 -5.97 15.48 13.96
C CYS A 158 -5.41 16.82 13.47
N ASP A 159 -4.13 17.10 13.70
CA ASP A 159 -3.41 18.27 13.21
C ASP A 159 -3.21 18.26 11.68
N ARG A 160 -3.15 17.08 11.06
CA ARG A 160 -3.07 16.91 9.60
C ARG A 160 -4.39 17.21 8.88
N LEU A 161 -5.52 17.21 9.60
CA LEU A 161 -6.84 17.54 9.03
C LEU A 161 -6.95 19.02 8.60
N LEU A 162 -6.01 19.88 9.00
CA LEU A 162 -5.92 21.26 8.50
C LEU A 162 -5.48 21.31 7.03
N TYR A 163 -4.84 20.25 6.53
CA TYR A 163 -4.46 20.14 5.14
C TYR A 163 -5.64 19.63 4.29
N GLN A 164 -6.13 20.49 3.40
CA GLN A 164 -7.40 20.27 2.67
C GLN A 164 -7.50 18.93 1.92
N PRO A 165 -6.46 18.44 1.22
CA PRO A 165 -6.51 17.12 0.59
C PRO A 165 -6.74 15.97 1.56
N VAL A 166 -6.12 16.02 2.74
CA VAL A 166 -6.31 15.02 3.80
C VAL A 166 -7.73 15.14 4.36
N ALA A 167 -8.19 16.35 4.68
CA ALA A 167 -9.56 16.59 5.16
C ALA A 167 -10.61 16.01 4.20
N THR A 168 -10.42 16.20 2.90
CA THR A 168 -11.33 15.70 1.86
C THR A 168 -11.41 14.17 1.86
N LEU A 169 -10.28 13.47 2.01
CA LEU A 169 -10.25 12.00 2.10
C LEU A 169 -10.96 11.49 3.35
N PHE A 170 -10.79 12.16 4.49
CA PHE A 170 -11.50 11.83 5.73
C PHE A 170 -13.01 12.08 5.63
N LEU A 171 -13.44 13.16 4.97
CA LEU A 171 -14.85 13.39 4.69
C LEU A 171 -15.44 12.28 3.81
N ASN A 172 -14.68 11.77 2.83
CA ASN A 172 -15.11 10.64 2.01
C ASN A 172 -15.25 9.35 2.83
N ILE A 173 -14.37 9.11 3.81
CA ILE A 173 -14.49 7.99 4.75
C ILE A 173 -15.81 8.10 5.53
N VAL A 174 -16.09 9.25 6.13
CA VAL A 174 -17.33 9.49 6.89
C VAL A 174 -18.56 9.35 5.99
N ALA A 175 -18.51 9.88 4.76
CA ALA A 175 -19.58 9.74 3.78
C ALA A 175 -19.82 8.28 3.36
N THR A 176 -18.80 7.43 3.41
CA THR A 176 -18.91 6.00 3.09
C THR A 176 -19.59 5.25 4.24
N VAL A 177 -19.16 5.49 5.47
CA VAL A 177 -19.77 4.92 6.69
C VAL A 177 -21.25 5.29 6.81
N THR A 178 -21.58 6.56 6.64
CA THR A 178 -22.97 7.04 6.74
C THR A 178 -23.90 6.46 5.68
N ARG A 179 -23.37 6.07 4.50
CA ARG A 179 -24.13 5.38 3.46
C ARG A 179 -24.35 3.90 3.80
N SER A 180 -23.36 3.23 4.34
CA SER A 180 -23.47 1.82 4.76
C SER A 180 -24.43 1.60 5.92
N ASN A 181 -24.60 2.61 6.78
CA ASN A 181 -25.46 2.55 7.97
C ASN A 181 -26.89 3.08 7.73
N LYS A 182 -27.33 3.27 6.49
CA LYS A 182 -28.74 3.58 6.20
C LYS A 182 -29.60 2.33 6.45
N PRO A 183 -30.75 2.45 7.14
CA PRO A 183 -31.61 1.33 7.52
C PRO A 183 -32.23 0.61 6.32
#